data_AF-A0A6J7U2N4-F1
#
_entry.id   AF-A0A6J7U2N4-F1
#
_cell.length_a   1.000
_cell.length_b   1.000
_cell.length_c   1.000
_cell.angle_alpha   90.00
_cell.angle_beta   90.00
_cell.angle_gamma   90.00
#
_symmetry.space_group_name_H-M   'P 1'
#
loop_
_entity.id
_entity.type
_entity.pdbx_description
1 polymer ?
#
loop_
_entity_poly.entity_id
_entity_poly.type
_entity_poly.pdbx_seq_one_letter_code
_entity_poly.pdbx_strand_id
1 'polypeptide(L)'
;MAELTASSFMPLKGEKRWAYLTREKTIRIASTNEDGSIYLSPLWYVVNEKRIFVPLDAGGRHGGNGTSGRPLSALVDSGDEYATVHGVRIHGNLKLVSDSKIITLVNELMFDKYFYIDHPYAEKYFEFGEFVGRQVYELIPEKMIGWDMRETSLPTIPEKRNFPAHIKDRLLP
;
A
#
# COMPACT_ATOMS: atom_id res chain seq x y z
N MET A 1 5.71 -18.91 -27.14
CA MET A 1 5.11 -19.39 -25.88
C MET A 1 4.86 -18.16 -25.03
N ALA A 2 3.63 -17.88 -24.59
CA ALA A 2 3.41 -16.79 -23.64
C ALA A 2 4.12 -17.14 -22.33
N GLU A 3 4.98 -16.26 -21.82
CA GLU A 3 5.66 -16.48 -20.53
C GLU A 3 4.63 -16.46 -19.40
N LEU A 4 4.45 -17.60 -18.74
CA LEU A 4 3.52 -17.73 -17.62
C LEU A 4 4.09 -17.00 -16.40
N THR A 5 3.32 -16.10 -15.82
CA THR A 5 3.64 -15.43 -14.56
C THR A 5 2.54 -15.68 -13.53
N ALA A 6 2.82 -15.48 -12.25
CA ALA A 6 1.79 -15.56 -11.20
C ALA A 6 0.57 -14.66 -11.51
N SER A 7 0.81 -13.47 -12.07
CA SER A 7 -0.26 -12.52 -12.42
C SER A 7 -1.08 -12.92 -13.64
N SER A 8 -0.54 -13.72 -14.56
CA SER A 8 -1.31 -14.26 -15.69
C SER A 8 -2.06 -15.53 -15.31
N PHE A 9 -1.50 -16.33 -14.41
CA PHE A 9 -2.11 -17.59 -13.96
C PHE A 9 -3.20 -17.35 -12.92
N MET A 10 -2.95 -16.48 -11.92
CA MET A 10 -3.84 -16.16 -10.81
C MET A 10 -4.10 -14.66 -10.67
N PRO A 11 -4.85 -14.06 -11.60
CA PRO A 11 -4.98 -12.62 -11.68
C PRO A 11 -5.85 -12.03 -10.56
N LEU A 12 -5.29 -11.13 -9.77
CA LEU A 12 -6.06 -10.26 -8.88
C LEU A 12 -6.54 -9.02 -9.67
N LYS A 13 -7.77 -9.07 -10.18
CA LYS A 13 -8.37 -8.06 -11.08
C LYS A 13 -9.82 -7.71 -10.72
N GLY A 14 -10.37 -6.67 -11.36
CA GLY A 14 -11.75 -6.22 -11.16
C GLY A 14 -12.07 -5.84 -9.71
N GLU A 15 -13.30 -6.10 -9.28
CA GLU A 15 -13.75 -5.82 -7.90
C GLU A 15 -12.90 -6.52 -6.84
N LYS A 16 -12.40 -7.73 -7.13
CA LYS A 16 -11.56 -8.48 -6.19
C LYS A 16 -10.27 -7.71 -5.84
N ARG A 17 -9.66 -7.06 -6.83
CA ARG A 17 -8.48 -6.20 -6.63
C ARG A 17 -8.80 -5.02 -5.72
N TRP A 18 -9.90 -4.34 -5.99
CA TRP A 18 -10.30 -3.18 -5.21
C TRP A 18 -10.64 -3.56 -3.77
N ALA A 19 -11.39 -4.65 -3.58
CA ALA A 19 -11.67 -5.19 -2.26
C ALA A 19 -10.37 -5.57 -1.50
N TYR A 20 -9.36 -6.11 -2.19
CA TYR A 20 -8.05 -6.36 -1.59
C TYR A 20 -7.36 -5.06 -1.13
N LEU A 21 -7.25 -4.07 -2.01
CA LEU A 21 -6.66 -2.77 -1.69
C LEU A 21 -7.41 -2.05 -0.54
N THR A 22 -8.74 -2.17 -0.48
CA THR A 22 -9.51 -1.58 0.63
C THR A 22 -9.11 -2.18 1.98
N ARG A 23 -8.89 -3.49 2.05
CA ARG A 23 -8.57 -4.21 3.30
C ARG A 23 -7.13 -4.04 3.76
N GLU A 24 -6.17 -4.03 2.83
CA GLU A 24 -4.75 -4.00 3.18
C GLU A 24 -4.33 -2.68 3.81
N LYS A 25 -3.49 -2.74 4.84
CA LYS A 25 -3.15 -1.58 5.68
C LYS A 25 -1.99 -0.74 5.14
N THR A 26 -1.09 -1.32 4.37
CA THR A 26 0.17 -0.67 4.01
C THR A 26 0.38 -0.73 2.50
N ILE A 27 0.82 0.40 1.94
CA ILE A 27 1.31 0.51 0.56
C ILE A 27 2.77 0.93 0.60
N ARG A 28 3.62 0.30 -0.20
CA ARG A 28 5.01 0.71 -0.41
C ARG A 28 5.05 1.57 -1.65
N ILE A 29 5.48 2.83 -1.54
CA ILE A 29 5.55 3.75 -2.68
C ILE A 29 7.02 4.07 -2.98
N ALA A 30 7.40 3.93 -4.25
CA ALA A 30 8.70 4.26 -4.81
C ALA A 30 8.51 5.42 -5.81
N SER A 31 8.84 6.64 -5.42
CA SER A 31 8.82 7.82 -6.30
C SER A 31 10.21 8.18 -6.78
N THR A 32 10.31 8.73 -7.98
CA THR A 32 11.59 9.19 -8.55
C THR A 32 11.92 10.59 -8.03
N ASN A 33 13.12 10.79 -7.48
CA ASN A 33 13.65 12.11 -7.12
C ASN A 33 14.17 12.85 -8.37
N GLU A 34 14.49 14.14 -8.22
CA GLU A 34 15.04 14.96 -9.30
C GLU A 34 16.37 14.45 -9.84
N ASP A 35 17.24 13.93 -8.97
CA ASP A 35 18.53 13.34 -9.33
C ASP A 35 18.42 11.91 -9.92
N GLY A 36 17.20 11.42 -10.14
CA GLY A 36 16.92 10.06 -10.62
C GLY A 36 16.98 8.97 -9.56
N SER A 37 17.35 9.28 -8.31
CA SER A 37 17.31 8.31 -7.21
C SER A 37 15.88 7.94 -6.83
N ILE A 38 15.70 6.78 -6.20
CA ILE A 38 14.39 6.30 -5.75
C ILE A 38 14.18 6.63 -4.28
N TYR A 39 13.10 7.34 -3.97
CA TYR A 39 12.60 7.52 -2.61
C TYR A 39 11.50 6.49 -2.33
N LEU A 40 11.74 5.60 -1.37
CA LEU A 40 10.90 4.43 -1.07
C LEU A 40 10.48 4.43 0.40
N SER A 41 9.18 4.40 0.66
CA SER A 41 8.63 4.33 2.02
C SER A 41 7.38 3.43 2.09
N PRO A 42 7.17 2.71 3.20
CA PRO A 42 5.86 2.16 3.54
C PRO A 42 4.94 3.25 4.10
N LEU A 43 3.70 3.28 3.65
CA LEU A 43 2.71 4.32 3.97
C LEU A 43 1.34 3.70 4.24
N TRP A 44 0.54 4.40 5.02
CA TRP A 44 -0.90 4.11 5.16
C TRP A 44 -1.69 4.78 4.05
N TYR A 45 -2.86 4.21 3.74
CA TYR A 45 -3.71 4.67 2.65
C TYR A 45 -5.15 4.18 2.84
N VAL A 46 -6.08 4.89 2.21
CA VAL A 46 -7.49 4.48 2.14
C VAL A 46 -7.93 4.37 0.69
N VAL A 47 -8.97 3.56 0.48
CA VAL A 47 -9.61 3.40 -0.82
C VAL A 47 -11.07 3.77 -0.68
N ASN A 48 -11.55 4.67 -1.54
CA ASN A 48 -12.96 5.00 -1.65
C ASN A 48 -13.36 5.06 -3.13
N GLU A 49 -14.48 4.42 -3.49
CA GLU A 49 -15.00 4.41 -4.87
C GLU A 49 -13.93 4.12 -5.94
N LYS A 50 -13.05 3.14 -5.69
CA LYS A 50 -11.93 2.75 -6.57
C LYS A 50 -10.89 3.87 -6.79
N ARG A 51 -10.75 4.79 -5.83
CA ARG A 51 -9.71 5.82 -5.77
C ARG A 51 -8.81 5.54 -4.58
N ILE A 52 -7.51 5.80 -4.71
CA ILE A 52 -6.50 5.50 -3.70
C ILE A 52 -5.99 6.82 -3.15
N PHE A 53 -6.16 7.05 -1.85
CA PHE A 53 -5.70 8.27 -1.18
C PHE A 53 -4.61 7.96 -0.17
N VAL A 54 -3.56 8.77 -0.21
CA VAL A 54 -2.35 8.63 0.59
C VAL A 54 -2.10 9.96 1.29
N PRO A 55 -2.30 10.04 2.62
CA PRO A 55 -1.86 11.17 3.41
C PRO A 55 -0.33 11.21 3.47
N LEU A 56 0.27 12.34 3.11
CA LEU A 56 1.71 12.55 3.05
C LEU A 56 2.11 13.79 3.84
N ASP A 57 3.11 13.66 4.69
CA ASP A 57 3.66 14.78 5.46
C ASP A 57 4.40 15.76 4.54
N ALA A 58 4.32 17.07 4.82
CA ALA A 58 4.92 18.09 3.96
C ALA A 58 6.46 17.97 3.85
N GLY A 59 7.11 17.41 4.87
CA GLY A 59 8.55 17.13 4.88
C GLY A 59 8.96 15.90 4.05
N GLY A 60 8.02 15.08 3.59
CA GLY A 60 8.28 13.88 2.79
C GLY A 60 8.50 14.21 1.31
N ARG A 61 9.33 13.40 0.62
CA ARG A 61 9.64 13.65 -0.81
C ARG A 61 8.53 13.22 -1.77
N HIS A 62 7.68 12.27 -1.40
CA HIS A 62 6.64 11.74 -2.29
C HIS A 62 5.69 12.82 -2.80
N GLY A 63 5.22 13.73 -1.92
CA GLY A 63 4.32 14.81 -2.30
C GLY A 63 4.96 15.79 -3.29
N GLY A 64 6.22 16.19 -3.02
CA GLY A 64 6.99 17.05 -3.91
C GLY A 64 7.30 16.39 -5.27
N ASN A 65 7.69 15.11 -5.27
CA ASN A 65 7.92 14.33 -6.49
C ASN A 65 6.63 14.22 -7.33
N GLY A 66 5.51 13.91 -6.69
CA GLY A 66 4.19 13.85 -7.31
C GLY A 66 3.75 15.18 -7.91
N THR A 67 3.86 16.26 -7.15
CA THR A 67 3.52 17.63 -7.61
C THR A 67 4.37 18.06 -8.80
N SER A 68 5.60 17.58 -8.90
CA SER A 68 6.49 17.80 -10.04
C SER A 68 6.18 16.89 -11.24
N GLY A 69 5.14 16.06 -11.18
CA GLY A 69 4.74 15.14 -12.24
C GLY A 69 5.68 13.94 -12.41
N ARG A 70 6.48 13.59 -11.40
CA ARG A 70 7.41 12.45 -11.49
C ARG A 70 6.66 11.13 -11.28
N PRO A 71 6.97 10.09 -12.08
CA PRO A 71 6.30 8.82 -11.97
C PRO A 71 6.68 8.09 -10.68
N LEU A 72 5.79 7.19 -10.26
CA LEU A 72 6.03 6.27 -9.16
C LEU A 72 5.66 4.83 -9.52
N SER A 73 6.18 3.92 -8.71
CA SER A 73 5.65 2.57 -8.58
C SER A 73 5.19 2.34 -7.15
N ALA A 74 4.14 1.56 -6.96
CA ALA A 74 3.68 1.16 -5.64
C ALA A 74 3.39 -0.34 -5.57
N LEU A 75 3.45 -0.89 -4.35
CA LEU A 75 3.15 -2.28 -4.07
C LEU A 75 2.31 -2.38 -2.80
N VAL A 76 1.19 -3.07 -2.91
CA VAL A 76 0.44 -3.59 -1.77
C VAL A 76 0.63 -5.10 -1.80
N ASP A 77 1.21 -5.67 -0.76
CA ASP A 77 1.60 -7.08 -0.68
C ASP A 77 1.32 -7.66 0.70
N SER A 78 1.03 -8.96 0.71
CA SER A 78 0.79 -9.76 1.90
C SER A 78 1.07 -11.24 1.61
N GLY A 79 1.04 -12.06 2.66
CA GLY A 79 1.43 -13.47 2.64
C GLY A 79 2.85 -13.69 3.15
N ASP A 80 3.03 -14.76 3.91
CA ASP A 80 4.27 -15.12 4.59
C ASP A 80 4.84 -16.46 4.10
N GLU A 81 4.13 -17.16 3.20
CA GLU A 81 4.62 -18.35 2.51
C GLU A 81 4.19 -18.42 1.04
N TYR A 82 4.68 -19.41 0.31
CA TYR A 82 4.55 -19.52 -1.15
C TYR A 82 3.10 -19.62 -1.64
N ALA A 83 2.25 -20.42 -0.98
CA ALA A 83 0.85 -20.59 -1.36
C ALA A 83 -0.03 -19.38 -0.98
N THR A 84 0.49 -18.44 -0.19
CA THR A 84 -0.25 -17.27 0.30
C THR A 84 0.31 -15.94 -0.17
N VAL A 85 1.47 -15.87 -0.81
CA VAL A 85 2.01 -14.59 -1.33
C VAL A 85 1.10 -13.99 -2.40
N HIS A 86 0.67 -12.74 -2.18
CA HIS A 86 -0.25 -12.05 -3.07
C HIS A 86 -0.03 -10.55 -3.00
N GLY A 87 -0.49 -9.85 -4.03
CA GLY A 87 -0.32 -8.41 -4.07
C GLY A 87 -0.81 -7.75 -5.34
N VAL A 88 -0.73 -6.42 -5.32
CA VAL A 88 -1.03 -5.54 -6.43
C VAL A 88 0.12 -4.56 -6.59
N ARG A 89 0.82 -4.66 -7.71
CA ARG A 89 1.77 -3.65 -8.16
C ARG A 89 1.04 -2.60 -8.99
N ILE A 90 1.35 -1.34 -8.72
CA ILE A 90 0.73 -0.19 -9.35
C ILE A 90 1.83 0.68 -9.97
N HIS A 91 1.62 1.13 -11.19
CA HIS A 91 2.38 2.23 -11.80
C HIS A 91 1.42 3.40 -12.01
N GLY A 92 1.88 4.62 -11.73
CA GLY A 92 1.05 5.80 -11.86
C GLY A 92 1.71 7.05 -11.32
N ASN A 93 0.87 8.02 -10.94
CA ASN A 93 1.28 9.34 -10.46
C ASN A 93 0.54 9.72 -9.18
N LEU A 94 1.04 10.74 -8.47
CA LEU A 94 0.34 11.38 -7.35
C LEU A 94 -0.20 12.72 -7.78
N LYS A 95 -1.45 13.00 -7.41
CA LYS A 95 -2.09 14.29 -7.58
C LYS A 95 -2.50 14.85 -6.23
N LEU A 96 -2.11 16.08 -5.92
CA LEU A 96 -2.56 16.76 -4.71
C LEU A 96 -4.08 16.95 -4.75
N VAL A 97 -4.75 16.61 -3.66
CA VAL A 97 -6.19 16.84 -3.49
C VAL A 97 -6.39 18.21 -2.85
N SER A 98 -7.18 19.07 -3.50
CA SER A 98 -7.51 20.41 -3.01
C SER A 98 -8.95 20.56 -2.51
N ASP A 99 -9.82 19.60 -2.81
CA ASP A 99 -11.21 19.61 -2.38
C ASP A 99 -11.31 19.26 -0.89
N SER A 100 -11.76 20.21 -0.07
CA SER A 100 -11.87 20.04 1.38
C SER A 100 -12.83 18.92 1.77
N LYS A 101 -13.89 18.65 1.00
CA LYS A 101 -14.83 17.54 1.30
C LYS A 101 -14.16 16.19 1.13
N ILE A 102 -13.29 16.05 0.13
CA ILE A 102 -12.51 14.83 -0.08
C ILE A 102 -11.48 14.67 1.03
N ILE A 103 -10.83 15.76 1.45
CA ILE A 103 -9.86 15.71 2.55
C ILE A 103 -10.53 15.27 3.86
N THR A 104 -11.69 15.84 4.20
CA THR A 104 -12.48 15.43 5.37
C THR A 104 -12.85 13.95 5.30
N LEU A 105 -13.39 13.50 4.16
CA LEU A 105 -13.73 12.09 3.94
C LEU A 105 -12.51 11.17 4.10
N VAL A 106 -11.35 11.55 3.58
CA VAL A 106 -10.13 10.76 3.73
C VAL A 106 -9.71 10.64 5.19
N ASN A 107 -9.79 11.73 5.97
CA ASN A 107 -9.48 11.68 7.40
C ASN A 107 -10.44 10.77 8.18
N GLU A 108 -11.74 10.80 7.86
CA GLU A 108 -12.74 9.89 8.43
C GLU A 108 -12.42 8.42 8.09
N LEU A 109 -12.13 8.12 6.82
CA LEU A 109 -11.75 6.77 6.39
C LEU A 109 -10.43 6.30 7.04
N MET A 110 -9.49 7.21 7.28
CA MET A 110 -8.25 6.90 8.00
C MET A 110 -8.55 6.57 9.46
N PHE A 111 -9.46 7.30 10.11
CA PHE A 111 -9.94 6.99 11.45
C PHE A 111 -10.55 5.58 11.49
N ASP A 112 -11.51 5.30 10.61
CA ASP A 112 -12.22 4.03 10.59
C ASP A 112 -11.31 2.83 10.30
N LYS A 113 -10.38 2.98 9.35
CA LYS A 113 -9.52 1.87 8.90
C LYS A 113 -8.42 1.52 9.91
N TYR A 114 -7.87 2.50 10.61
CA TYR A 114 -6.66 2.31 11.42
C TYR A 114 -6.90 2.43 12.92
N PHE A 115 -7.88 3.22 13.33
CA PHE A 115 -8.01 3.62 14.70
C PHE A 115 -9.17 2.96 15.41
N TYR A 116 -10.34 2.69 14.84
CA TYR A 116 -11.50 2.19 15.61
C TYR A 116 -11.88 3.12 16.81
N ILE A 117 -13.00 2.83 17.48
CA ILE A 117 -13.50 3.66 18.58
C ILE A 117 -12.59 3.53 19.82
N ASP A 118 -12.21 4.65 20.44
CA ASP A 118 -11.37 4.73 21.66
C ASP A 118 -9.89 4.30 21.52
N HIS A 119 -9.31 4.34 20.32
CA HIS A 119 -7.92 3.96 20.16
C HIS A 119 -6.93 4.99 20.73
N PRO A 120 -5.95 4.54 21.54
CA PRO A 120 -5.12 5.42 22.37
C PRO A 120 -4.15 6.33 21.58
N TYR A 121 -3.98 6.05 20.28
CA TYR A 121 -3.10 6.82 19.39
C TYR A 121 -3.82 7.62 18.30
N ALA A 122 -5.16 7.61 18.26
CA ALA A 122 -5.92 8.30 17.21
C ALA A 122 -5.63 9.81 17.22
N GLU A 123 -5.90 10.47 18.35
CA GLU A 123 -5.67 11.91 18.56
C GLU A 123 -4.23 12.32 18.16
N LYS A 124 -3.23 11.62 18.72
CA LYS A 124 -1.81 11.88 18.42
C LYS A 124 -1.47 11.79 16.93
N TYR A 125 -2.09 10.87 16.20
CA TYR A 125 -1.84 10.73 14.76
C TYR A 125 -2.34 11.94 13.95
N PHE A 126 -3.55 12.41 14.28
CA PHE A 126 -4.16 13.56 13.59
C PHE A 126 -3.49 14.87 13.99
N GLU A 127 -3.23 15.09 15.28
CA GLU A 127 -2.48 16.26 15.77
C GLU A 127 -1.09 16.34 15.13
N PHE A 128 -0.36 15.22 15.07
CA PHE A 128 0.93 15.18 14.40
C PHE A 128 0.80 15.50 12.91
N GLY A 129 -0.25 14.99 12.25
CA GLY A 129 -0.57 15.30 10.86
C GLY A 129 -0.76 16.79 10.62
N GLU A 130 -1.54 17.46 11.47
CA GLU A 130 -1.71 18.91 11.41
C GLU A 130 -0.38 19.66 11.63
N PHE A 131 0.37 19.25 12.64
CA PHE A 131 1.66 19.86 12.98
C PHE A 131 2.69 19.79 11.85
N VAL A 132 2.75 18.68 11.12
CA VAL A 132 3.68 18.49 9.99
C VAL A 132 3.10 18.94 8.64
N GLY A 133 1.91 19.57 8.64
CA GLY A 133 1.24 20.02 7.42
C GLY A 133 0.90 18.89 6.47
N ARG A 134 0.45 17.75 6.98
CA ARG A 134 0.06 16.58 6.19
C ARG A 134 -1.00 16.94 5.16
N GLN A 135 -0.76 16.53 3.92
CA GLN A 135 -1.63 16.76 2.78
C GLN A 135 -2.14 15.44 2.23
N VAL A 136 -3.29 15.46 1.56
CA VAL A 136 -3.87 14.27 0.91
C VAL A 136 -3.49 14.27 -0.56
N TYR A 137 -2.93 13.16 -1.03
CA TYR A 137 -2.67 12.91 -2.44
C TYR A 137 -3.50 11.73 -2.93
N GLU A 138 -4.02 11.84 -4.15
CA GLU A 138 -4.61 10.73 -4.88
C GLU A 138 -3.53 10.03 -5.71
N LEU A 139 -3.36 8.72 -5.50
CA LEU A 139 -2.55 7.87 -6.36
C LEU A 139 -3.41 7.43 -7.54
N ILE A 140 -3.10 7.96 -8.71
CA ILE A 140 -3.84 7.70 -9.96
C ILE A 140 -3.16 6.53 -10.68
N PRO A 141 -3.78 5.33 -10.71
CA PRO A 141 -3.17 4.17 -11.36
C PRO A 141 -3.25 4.29 -12.89
N GLU A 142 -2.11 4.20 -13.57
CA GLU A 142 -2.05 4.01 -15.02
C GLU A 142 -2.04 2.53 -15.39
N LYS A 143 -1.38 1.72 -14.56
CA LYS A 143 -1.33 0.27 -14.73
C LYS A 143 -1.38 -0.42 -13.37
N MET A 144 -2.21 -1.45 -13.27
CA MET A 144 -2.28 -2.32 -12.10
C MET A 144 -2.15 -3.78 -12.52
N ILE A 145 -1.17 -4.46 -11.92
CA ILE A 145 -0.94 -5.90 -12.10
C ILE A 145 -1.04 -6.52 -10.72
N GLY A 146 -1.93 -7.49 -10.54
CA GLY A 146 -2.10 -8.18 -9.27
C GLY A 146 -2.12 -9.68 -9.44
N TRP A 147 -1.74 -10.39 -8.38
CA TRP A 147 -1.72 -11.84 -8.30
C TRP A 147 -2.20 -12.31 -6.93
N ASP A 148 -2.74 -13.52 -6.86
CA ASP A 148 -3.17 -14.15 -5.60
C ASP A 148 -2.87 -15.65 -5.58
N MET A 149 -1.77 -16.06 -4.94
CA MET A 149 -1.34 -17.47 -4.93
C MET A 149 -2.29 -18.40 -4.18
N ARG A 150 -3.21 -17.86 -3.36
CA ARG A 150 -4.24 -18.65 -2.66
C ARG A 150 -5.28 -19.23 -3.60
N GLU A 151 -5.33 -18.76 -4.85
CA GLU A 151 -6.20 -19.33 -5.87
C GLU A 151 -5.60 -20.56 -6.55
N THR A 152 -4.37 -20.95 -6.18
CA THR A 152 -3.73 -22.17 -6.70
C THR A 152 -4.41 -23.42 -6.18
N SER A 153 -4.29 -24.51 -6.94
CA SER A 153 -4.73 -25.85 -6.51
C SER A 153 -3.78 -26.47 -5.47
N LEU A 154 -2.78 -25.73 -5.01
CA LEU A 154 -1.85 -26.20 -4.00
C LEU A 154 -2.51 -26.14 -2.63
N PRO A 155 -2.43 -27.21 -1.82
CA PRO A 155 -2.90 -27.16 -0.45
C PRO A 155 -2.04 -26.17 0.34
N THR A 156 -2.67 -25.34 1.18
CA THR A 156 -1.95 -24.58 2.19
C THR A 156 -1.44 -25.55 3.25
N ILE A 157 -0.12 -25.55 3.48
CA ILE A 157 0.53 -26.45 4.44
C ILE A 157 1.01 -25.60 5.62
N PRO A 158 0.58 -25.87 6.86
CA PRO A 158 1.18 -25.25 8.03
C PRO A 158 2.68 -25.58 8.07
N GLU A 159 3.53 -24.60 7.79
CA GLU A 159 4.97 -24.82 7.75
C GLU A 159 5.51 -25.11 9.15
N LYS A 160 6.13 -26.27 9.32
CA LYS A 160 7.01 -26.51 10.47
C LYS A 160 8.32 -25.77 10.21
N ARG A 161 8.47 -24.58 10.80
CA ARG A 161 9.67 -23.72 10.71
C ARG A 161 10.91 -24.33 11.38
N ASN A 162 11.40 -25.44 10.83
CA ASN A 162 12.64 -26.10 11.24
C ASN A 162 13.83 -25.41 10.56
N PHE A 163 14.34 -24.35 11.17
CA PHE A 163 15.51 -23.65 10.63
C PHE A 163 16.83 -24.38 10.93
N PRO A 164 17.86 -24.23 10.06
CA PRO A 164 19.22 -24.61 10.38
C PRO A 164 19.70 -23.97 11.70
N ALA A 165 20.61 -24.65 12.42
CA ALA A 165 21.04 -24.25 13.76
C ALA A 165 21.54 -22.78 13.85
N HIS A 166 22.14 -22.26 12.79
CA HIS A 166 22.69 -20.90 12.72
C HIS A 166 21.65 -19.77 12.53
N ILE A 167 20.35 -20.09 12.50
CA ILE A 167 19.25 -19.11 12.37
C ILE A 167 18.22 -19.24 13.52
N LYS A 168 18.42 -20.22 14.43
CA LYS A 168 17.48 -20.53 15.53
C LYS A 168 17.50 -19.51 16.68
N ASP A 169 18.47 -18.60 16.69
CA ASP A 169 18.71 -17.58 17.71
C ASP A 169 17.84 -16.34 17.56
N ARG A 170 17.09 -16.23 16.47
CA ARG A 170 16.04 -15.21 16.36
C ARG A 170 14.82 -15.67 17.15
N LEU A 171 14.56 -15.00 18.28
CA LEU A 171 13.25 -15.01 18.90
C LEU A 171 12.24 -14.66 17.81
N LEU A 172 11.34 -15.60 17.49
CA LEU A 172 10.23 -15.34 16.59
C LEU A 172 9.40 -14.20 17.21
N PRO A 173 8.99 -13.18 16.43
CA PRO A 173 8.04 -12.18 16.91
C PRO A 173 6.68 -12.82 17.25
#